data_AF-A0A946UQC9-F1
#
_entry.id   AF-A0A946UQC9-F1
#
_cell.length_a   1.000
_cell.length_b   1.000
_cell.length_c   1.000
_cell.angle_alpha   90.00
_cell.angle_beta   90.00
_cell.angle_gamma   90.00
#
_symmetry.space_group_name_H-M   'P 1'
#
loop_
_entity.id
_entity.type
_entity.pdbx_description
1 polymer ?
#
loop_
_entity_poly.entity_id
_entity_poly.type
_entity_poly.pdbx_seq_one_letter_code
_entity_poly.pdbx_strand_id
1 'polypeptide(L)'
;MDQKDREILRILQNDASLSMNELAERCALSKTAVWRRVRELQKARVIRKQVTLLDAEALGFGLTIFAFVRTNQHSNAWFSKFKTAIASIPEIQ
;
A
#
# COMPACT_ATOMS: atom_id res chain seq x y z
N MET A 1 -16.66 -4.94 8.20
CA MET A 1 -15.31 -4.92 8.81
C MET A 1 -15.48 -4.70 10.29
N ASP A 2 -15.10 -5.67 11.10
CA ASP A 2 -15.24 -5.62 12.56
C ASP A 2 -13.92 -5.19 13.25
N GLN A 3 -13.90 -5.23 14.58
CA GLN A 3 -12.74 -4.83 15.38
C GLN A 3 -11.53 -5.77 15.15
N LYS A 4 -11.76 -7.06 14.92
CA LYS A 4 -10.68 -8.03 14.67
C LYS A 4 -10.08 -7.85 13.29
N ASP A 5 -10.88 -7.49 12.28
CA ASP A 5 -10.35 -7.13 10.97
C ASP A 5 -9.43 -5.91 11.05
N ARG A 6 -9.80 -4.88 11.84
CA ARG A 6 -8.96 -3.69 12.05
C ARG A 6 -7.65 -4.02 12.76
N GLU A 7 -7.70 -4.91 13.75
CA GLU A 7 -6.52 -5.40 14.47
C GLU A 7 -5.57 -6.15 13.52
N ILE A 8 -6.10 -7.06 12.70
CA ILE A 8 -5.34 -7.78 11.66
C ILE A 8 -4.67 -6.79 10.70
N LEU A 9 -5.42 -5.81 10.20
CA LEU A 9 -4.89 -4.81 9.26
C LEU A 9 -3.78 -3.96 9.90
N ARG A 10 -3.94 -3.58 11.17
CA ARG A 10 -2.93 -2.80 11.91
C ARG A 10 -1.62 -3.57 12.03
N ILE A 11 -1.71 -4.86 12.34
CA ILE A 11 -0.53 -5.72 12.45
C ILE A 11 0.13 -5.89 11.08
N LEU A 12 -0.65 -6.22 10.04
CA LEU A 12 -0.13 -6.43 8.68
C LEU A 12 0.42 -5.16 8.02
N GLN A 13 -0.09 -3.98 8.36
CA GLN A 13 0.46 -2.71 7.87
C GLN A 13 1.83 -2.40 8.47
N ASN A 14 2.07 -2.82 9.71
CA ASN A 14 3.37 -2.69 10.36
C ASN A 14 4.35 -3.77 9.88
N ASP A 15 3.88 -5.01 9.79
CA ASP A 15 4.69 -6.15 9.39
C ASP A 15 3.84 -7.19 8.65
N ALA A 16 3.97 -7.19 7.32
CA ALA A 16 3.30 -8.13 6.44
C ALA A 16 4.03 -9.47 6.31
N SER A 17 5.23 -9.62 6.89
CA SER A 17 6.05 -10.84 6.78
C SER A 17 5.62 -11.96 7.73
N LEU A 18 4.79 -11.62 8.72
CA LEU A 18 4.31 -12.55 9.74
C LEU A 18 3.58 -13.75 9.12
N SER A 19 3.87 -14.93 9.67
CA SER A 19 3.10 -16.13 9.35
C SER A 19 1.66 -16.01 9.87
N MET A 20 0.76 -16.78 9.27
CA MET A 20 -0.63 -16.86 9.74
C MET A 20 -0.74 -17.37 11.18
N ASN A 21 0.25 -18.12 11.68
CA ASN A 21 0.29 -18.59 13.07
C ASN A 21 0.58 -17.42 14.01
N GLU A 22 1.62 -16.63 13.73
CA GLU A 22 2.03 -15.48 14.55
C GLU A 22 0.94 -14.40 14.54
N LEU A 23 0.32 -14.15 13.38
CA LEU A 23 -0.78 -13.22 13.26
C LEU A 23 -2.00 -13.68 14.08
N ALA A 24 -2.28 -14.98 14.10
CA ALA A 24 -3.36 -15.56 14.88
C ALA A 24 -3.12 -15.45 16.39
N GLU A 25 -1.90 -15.70 16.85
CA GLU A 25 -1.49 -15.51 18.24
C GLU A 25 -1.64 -14.05 18.66
N ARG A 26 -1.13 -13.10 17.87
CA ARG A 26 -1.23 -11.66 18.15
C ARG A 26 -2.68 -11.16 18.18
N CYS A 27 -3.55 -11.72 17.36
CA CYS A 27 -4.97 -11.35 17.33
C CYS A 27 -5.85 -12.15 18.30
N ALA A 28 -5.30 -13.10 19.07
CA ALA A 28 -6.04 -14.04 19.91
C ALA A 28 -7.18 -14.76 19.15
N LEU A 29 -6.85 -15.29 17.96
CA LEU A 29 -7.77 -16.02 17.08
C LEU A 29 -7.16 -17.36 16.68
N SER A 30 -7.99 -18.27 16.15
CA SER A 30 -7.45 -19.47 15.49
C SER A 30 -6.83 -19.11 14.14
N LYS A 31 -5.82 -19.88 13.72
CA LYS A 31 -5.17 -19.74 12.40
C LYS A 31 -6.18 -19.70 11.25
N THR A 32 -7.15 -20.61 11.27
CA THR A 32 -8.19 -20.71 10.24
C THR A 32 -9.08 -19.47 10.21
N ALA A 33 -9.41 -18.89 11.37
CA ALA A 33 -10.22 -17.68 11.46
C ALA A 33 -9.49 -16.45 10.88
N VAL A 34 -8.20 -16.28 11.21
CA VAL A 34 -7.38 -15.18 10.65
C VAL A 34 -7.20 -15.34 9.15
N TRP A 35 -6.87 -16.55 8.68
CA TRP A 35 -6.68 -16.80 7.25
C TRP A 35 -7.93 -16.45 6.43
N ARG A 36 -9.12 -16.85 6.90
CA ARG A 36 -10.39 -16.52 6.24
C ARG A 36 -10.58 -15.00 6.14
N ARG A 37 -10.37 -14.29 7.26
CA ARG A 37 -10.53 -12.83 7.32
C ARG A 37 -9.57 -12.11 6.39
N VAL A 38 -8.27 -12.46 6.40
CA VAL A 38 -7.28 -11.88 5.48
C VAL A 38 -7.69 -12.09 4.03
N ARG A 39 -8.14 -13.30 3.68
CA ARG A 39 -8.62 -13.62 2.32
C ARG A 39 -9.85 -12.81 1.93
N GLU A 40 -10.79 -12.60 2.84
CA GLU A 40 -11.96 -11.75 2.62
C GLU A 40 -11.57 -10.28 2.43
N LEU A 41 -10.63 -9.77 3.23
CA LEU A 41 -10.10 -8.41 3.10
C LEU A 41 -9.36 -8.17 1.78
N GLN A 42 -8.64 -9.18 1.26
CA GLN A 42 -8.03 -9.14 -0.07
C GLN A 42 -9.08 -9.15 -1.18
N LYS A 43 -10.06 -10.06 -1.12
CA LYS A 43 -11.16 -10.13 -2.10
C LYS A 43 -11.98 -8.85 -2.16
N ALA A 44 -12.22 -8.24 -1.00
CA ALA A 44 -12.91 -6.96 -0.87
C ALA A 44 -12.06 -5.74 -1.26
N ARG A 45 -10.83 -5.94 -1.77
CA ARG A 45 -9.88 -4.88 -2.16
C ARG A 45 -9.48 -3.94 -1.00
N VAL A 46 -9.73 -4.33 0.25
CA VAL A 46 -9.27 -3.60 1.44
C VAL A 46 -7.75 -3.72 1.55
N ILE A 47 -7.23 -4.94 1.38
CA ILE A 47 -5.80 -5.18 1.17
C ILE A 47 -5.53 -5.08 -0.33
N ARG A 48 -4.93 -3.97 -0.76
CA ARG A 48 -4.68 -3.70 -2.20
C ARG A 48 -3.41 -4.38 -2.73
N LYS A 49 -2.34 -4.37 -1.94
CA LYS A 49 -1.03 -4.97 -2.26
C LYS A 49 -0.22 -5.18 -0.98
N GLN A 50 0.72 -6.11 -1.02
CA GLN A 50 1.82 -6.24 -0.07
C GLN A 50 3.11 -6.01 -0.85
N VAL A 51 4.03 -5.22 -0.30
CA VAL A 51 5.25 -4.80 -0.99
C VAL A 51 6.43 -4.87 -0.03
N THR A 52 7.61 -5.12 -0.56
CA THR A 52 8.87 -4.95 0.16
C THR A 52 9.29 -3.49 0.07
N LEU A 53 9.52 -2.84 1.21
CA LEU A 53 10.07 -1.50 1.26
C LEU A 53 11.59 -1.58 1.14
N LEU A 54 12.16 -0.82 0.23
CA LEU A 54 13.60 -0.77 -0.02
C LEU A 54 14.18 0.51 0.58
N ASP A 55 15.43 0.42 1.03
CA ASP A 55 16.20 1.57 1.46
C ASP A 55 16.69 2.36 0.23
N ALA A 56 16.23 3.61 0.09
CA ALA A 56 16.59 4.44 -1.05
C ALA A 56 18.07 4.88 -1.00
N GLU A 57 18.62 5.14 0.18
CA GLU A 57 20.00 5.60 0.36
C GLU A 57 20.99 4.48 0.03
N ALA A 58 20.73 3.27 0.54
CA ALA A 58 21.55 2.09 0.24
C ALA A 58 21.57 1.75 -1.26
N LEU A 59 20.56 2.15 -2.02
CA LEU A 59 20.45 1.97 -3.47
C LEU A 59 20.99 3.15 -4.28
N GLY A 60 21.53 4.19 -3.65
CA GLY A 60 22.08 5.37 -4.33
C GLY A 60 21.03 6.42 -4.73
N PHE A 61 19.79 6.33 -4.23
CA PHE A 61 18.69 7.27 -4.46
C PHE A 61 18.47 8.21 -3.27
N GLY A 62 19.53 8.83 -2.76
CA GLY A 62 19.47 9.70 -1.56
C GLY A 62 18.78 11.05 -1.76
N LEU A 63 18.37 11.40 -2.98
CA LEU A 63 17.73 12.69 -3.29
C LEU A 63 16.24 12.49 -3.59
N THR A 64 15.39 13.07 -2.74
CA THR A 64 13.94 13.18 -2.99
C THR A 64 13.59 14.64 -3.27
N ILE A 65 12.90 14.90 -4.39
CA ILE A 65 12.50 16.25 -4.80
C ILE A 65 10.98 16.35 -4.79
N PHE A 66 10.45 17.43 -4.21
CA PHE A 66 9.05 17.82 -4.36
C PHE A 66 8.92 18.89 -5.44
N ALA A 67 8.31 18.54 -6.58
CA ALA A 67 8.08 19.47 -7.68
C ALA A 67 6.65 20.03 -7.64
N PHE A 68 6.53 21.36 -7.63
CA PHE A 68 5.23 22.05 -7.70
C PHE A 68 4.98 22.55 -9.13
N VAL A 69 3.92 22.05 -9.77
CA VAL A 69 3.55 22.44 -11.13
C VAL A 69 2.31 23.33 -11.09
N ARG A 70 2.38 24.50 -11.74
CA ARG A 70 1.23 25.39 -11.99
C ARG A 70 0.94 25.44 -13.48
N THR A 71 -0.35 25.46 -13.83
CA THR A 71 -0.82 25.59 -15.21
C THR A 71 -1.98 26.59 -15.26
N ASN A 72 -2.15 27.24 -16.40
CA ASN A 72 -3.33 28.05 -16.73
C ASN A 72 -4.37 27.26 -17.54
N GLN A 73 -4.12 25.97 -17.79
CA GLN A 73 -5.01 25.08 -18.53
C GLN A 73 -5.97 24.34 -17.59
N HIS A 74 -7.27 24.46 -17.84
CA HIS A 74 -8.32 23.87 -16.99
C HIS A 74 -9.11 22.73 -17.68
N SER A 75 -8.69 22.29 -18.87
CA SER A 75 -9.41 21.23 -19.59
C SER A 75 -9.08 19.84 -19.05
N ASN A 76 -10.11 18.98 -18.96
CA ASN A 76 -9.95 17.56 -18.60
C ASN A 76 -9.00 16.82 -19.57
N ALA A 77 -8.98 17.24 -20.84
CA ALA A 77 -8.08 16.68 -21.85
C ALA A 77 -6.62 16.99 -21.54
N TRP A 78 -6.31 18.22 -21.13
CA TRP A 78 -4.96 18.60 -20.71
C TRP A 78 -4.54 17.83 -19.45
N PHE A 79 -5.41 17.78 -18.42
CA PHE A 79 -5.10 17.09 -17.17
C PHE A 79 -4.84 15.58 -17.38
N SER A 80 -5.64 14.94 -18.24
CA SER A 80 -5.44 13.53 -18.60
C SER A 80 -4.09 13.29 -19.27
N LYS A 81 -3.70 14.16 -20.22
CA LYS A 81 -2.38 14.07 -20.88
C LYS A 81 -1.23 14.25 -19.89
N PHE A 82 -1.35 15.25 -19.00
CA PHE A 82 -0.35 15.51 -17.98
C PHE A 82 -0.18 14.32 -17.02
N LYS A 83 -1.30 13.77 -16.53
CA LYS A 83 -1.29 12.60 -15.64
C LYS A 83 -0.64 11.39 -16.30
N THR A 84 -0.97 11.10 -17.56
CA THR A 84 -0.37 9.99 -18.31
C THR A 84 1.13 10.19 -18.53
N ALA A 85 1.56 11.41 -18.87
CA ALA A 85 2.97 11.72 -19.06
C ALA A 85 3.76 11.52 -17.76
N ILE A 86 3.26 12.03 -16.63
CA ILE A 86 3.91 11.84 -15.32
C ILE A 86 3.99 10.36 -14.93
N ALA A 87 2.88 9.63 -15.07
CA ALA A 87 2.84 8.20 -14.72
C ALA A 87 3.79 7.32 -15.56
N SER A 88 4.31 7.84 -16.67
CA SER A 88 5.30 7.14 -17.52
C SER A 88 6.74 7.33 -17.07
N ILE A 89 7.01 8.23 -16.12
CA ILE A 89 8.34 8.54 -15.58
C ILE A 89 8.54 7.70 -14.30
N PRO A 90 9.41 6.67 -14.31
CA PRO A 90 9.57 5.74 -13.19
C PRO A 90 9.99 6.39 -11.86
N GLU A 91 10.70 7.51 -11.95
CA GLU A 91 11.22 8.26 -10.80
C GLU A 91 10.13 9.04 -10.05
N ILE A 92 8.93 9.20 -10.64
CA ILE A 92 7.80 9.87 -10.00
C ILE A 92 6.88 8.82 -9.35
N GLN A 93 6.76 8.90 -8.02
CA GLN A 93 5.94 8.00 -7.20
C GLN A 93 4.47 8.40 -7.10
#